data_AF-A0A2V8ENP0-F1
#
_entry.id   AF-A0A2V8ENP0-F1
#
_cell.length_a   1.000
_cell.length_b   1.000
_cell.length_c   1.000
_cell.angle_alpha   90.00
_cell.angle_beta   90.00
_cell.angle_gamma   90.00
#
_symmetry.space_group_name_H-M   'P 1'
#
loop_
_entity.id
_entity.type
_entity.pdbx_description
1 polymer ?
#
loop_
_entity_poly.entity_id
_entity_poly.type
_entity_poly.pdbx_seq_one_letter_code
_entity_poly.pdbx_strand_id
1 'polypeptide(L)'
;MHGDDIVWVRSLSGYRLGVLLPKGFAFISSNVAAQLTTASDGRLKLAFANPSGQSNPVTIHARRTTAAFPPRSDPDMFFDDVKTLYDLDAPESGRVRMEQIYSDYRKGSTAKLDALAYMPLRDVKVIDLDTGRALPVSKEGNAAAAKLDVAIVDDKQSAHLKITGTLADGSYSAPNGELAFERTVRGLRNTVLLPAGWDVSAVSQSGTIGTYGGRAFVALINLNAENSYKVTIRARKRS
;
A
#
# COMPACT_ATOMS: atom_id res chain seq x y z
N MET A 1 -32.54 13.17 -5.34
CA MET A 1 -33.34 12.60 -4.24
C MET A 1 -34.59 12.04 -4.87
N HIS A 2 -34.94 10.80 -4.54
CA HIS A 2 -36.24 10.20 -4.88
C HIS A 2 -36.97 10.02 -3.55
N GLY A 3 -37.86 10.95 -3.20
CA GLY A 3 -38.42 11.03 -1.84
C GLY A 3 -37.37 11.39 -0.78
N ASP A 4 -37.51 10.79 0.40
CA ASP A 4 -36.57 10.94 1.54
C ASP A 4 -35.26 10.16 1.39
N ASP A 5 -35.11 9.37 0.33
CA ASP A 5 -33.96 8.52 0.07
C ASP A 5 -32.90 9.20 -0.81
N ILE A 6 -31.66 8.87 -0.51
CA ILE A 6 -30.50 9.25 -1.32
C ILE A 6 -30.36 8.24 -2.46
N VAL A 7 -30.36 8.77 -3.67
CA VAL A 7 -29.79 8.13 -4.86
C VAL A 7 -28.67 9.04 -5.33
N TRP A 8 -27.44 8.58 -5.17
CA TRP A 8 -26.25 9.33 -5.55
C TRP A 8 -25.53 8.61 -6.67
N VAL A 9 -25.39 9.28 -7.80
CA VAL A 9 -24.69 8.77 -8.98
C VAL A 9 -23.54 9.72 -9.31
N ARG A 10 -22.31 9.22 -9.30
CA ARG A 10 -21.14 9.97 -9.77
C ARG A 10 -20.14 9.06 -10.44
N SER A 11 -19.55 9.57 -11.51
CA SER A 11 -18.36 8.98 -12.09
C SER A 11 -17.18 9.25 -11.18
N LEU A 12 -16.59 8.18 -10.68
CA LEU A 12 -15.49 8.21 -9.74
C LEU A 12 -14.23 7.72 -10.46
N SER A 13 -13.22 8.58 -10.53
CA SER A 13 -11.89 8.28 -11.07
C SER A 13 -10.86 8.35 -9.94
N GLY A 14 -9.86 7.48 -10.00
CA GLY A 14 -8.87 7.33 -8.93
C GLY A 14 -8.90 5.91 -8.39
N TYR A 15 -7.72 5.42 -7.97
CA TYR A 15 -7.56 4.03 -7.57
C TYR A 15 -8.30 3.71 -6.28
N ARG A 16 -8.47 4.70 -5.38
CA ARG A 16 -9.08 4.57 -4.06
C ARG A 16 -9.88 5.79 -3.69
N LEU A 17 -11.09 5.56 -3.23
CA LEU A 17 -12.07 6.61 -2.96
C LEU A 17 -12.92 6.22 -1.75
N GLY A 18 -13.37 7.24 -1.01
CA GLY A 18 -14.28 7.07 0.12
C GLY A 18 -15.52 7.94 -0.03
N VAL A 19 -16.69 7.42 0.33
CA VAL A 19 -17.95 8.16 0.40
C VAL A 19 -18.49 8.06 1.82
N LEU A 20 -18.70 9.20 2.48
CA LEU A 20 -19.37 9.28 3.78
C LEU A 20 -20.86 9.59 3.56
N LEU A 21 -21.74 8.73 4.06
CA LEU A 21 -23.17 9.02 4.09
C LEU A 21 -23.47 10.11 5.12
N PRO A 22 -24.47 10.98 4.87
CA PRO A 22 -24.93 11.92 5.89
C PRO A 22 -25.40 11.20 7.15
N LYS A 23 -25.29 11.87 8.30
CA LYS A 23 -25.79 11.33 9.56
C LYS A 23 -27.31 11.11 9.47
N GLY A 24 -27.81 10.01 10.05
CA GLY A 24 -29.22 9.62 9.97
C GLY A 24 -29.62 8.88 8.70
N PHE A 25 -28.64 8.38 7.93
CA PHE A 25 -28.89 7.53 6.77
C PHE A 25 -28.26 6.14 6.93
N ALA A 26 -29.01 5.11 6.53
CA ALA A 26 -28.55 3.73 6.38
C ALA A 26 -28.26 3.41 4.91
N PHE A 27 -27.20 2.66 4.67
CA PHE A 27 -26.87 2.13 3.35
C PHE A 27 -27.92 1.11 2.88
N ILE A 28 -28.27 1.15 1.59
CA ILE A 28 -29.14 0.15 0.93
C ILE A 28 -28.32 -0.69 -0.06
N SER A 29 -27.69 -0.04 -1.04
CA SER A 29 -26.98 -0.73 -2.11
C SER A 29 -25.92 0.15 -2.78
N SER A 30 -24.94 -0.51 -3.40
CA SER A 30 -23.92 0.07 -4.25
C SER A 30 -23.74 -0.86 -5.46
N ASN A 31 -23.60 -0.29 -6.66
CA ASN A 31 -23.29 -1.07 -7.86
C ASN A 31 -21.80 -1.47 -7.96
N VAL A 32 -20.95 -0.94 -7.08
CA VAL A 32 -19.53 -1.28 -6.97
C VAL A 32 -19.25 -1.82 -5.57
N ALA A 33 -18.45 -2.89 -5.48
CA ALA A 33 -18.04 -3.48 -4.21
C ALA A 33 -17.23 -2.48 -3.37
N ALA A 34 -17.51 -2.44 -2.06
CA ALA A 34 -16.90 -1.51 -1.12
C ALA A 34 -16.74 -2.16 0.26
N GLN A 35 -15.73 -1.71 1.02
CA GLN A 35 -15.74 -1.87 2.48
C GLN A 35 -16.68 -0.83 3.08
N LEU A 36 -17.55 -1.26 4.00
CA LEU A 36 -18.42 -0.38 4.78
C LEU A 36 -17.94 -0.36 6.24
N THR A 37 -17.67 0.82 6.77
CA THR A 37 -17.29 1.04 8.18
C THR A 37 -18.07 2.21 8.79
N THR A 38 -17.93 2.44 10.09
CA THR A 38 -18.56 3.55 10.81
C THR A 38 -17.51 4.52 11.33
N ALA A 39 -17.58 5.78 10.92
CA ALA A 39 -16.71 6.85 11.39
C ALA A 39 -16.93 7.18 12.87
N SER A 40 -15.98 7.90 13.47
CA SER A 40 -16.02 8.34 14.88
C SER A 40 -17.27 9.15 15.24
N ASP A 41 -17.87 9.84 14.28
CA ASP A 41 -19.09 10.65 14.45
C ASP A 41 -20.41 9.88 14.17
N GLY A 42 -20.32 8.58 13.90
CA GLY A 42 -21.45 7.67 13.66
C GLY A 42 -21.95 7.63 12.21
N ARG A 43 -21.27 8.28 11.27
CA ARG A 43 -21.60 8.16 9.83
C ARG A 43 -21.06 6.88 9.22
N LEU A 44 -21.80 6.30 8.28
CA LEU A 44 -21.32 5.17 7.47
C LEU A 44 -20.37 5.66 6.38
N LYS A 45 -19.23 5.00 6.22
CA LYS A 45 -18.21 5.24 5.19
C LYS A 45 -18.12 4.04 4.27
N LEU A 46 -18.29 4.25 2.96
CA LEU A 46 -17.97 3.28 1.92
C LEU A 46 -16.57 3.59 1.39
N ALA A 47 -15.71 2.57 1.26
CA ALA A 47 -14.38 2.69 0.68
C ALA A 47 -14.21 1.72 -0.50
N PHE A 48 -13.73 2.24 -1.63
CA PHE A 48 -13.71 1.56 -2.93
C PHE A 48 -12.28 1.38 -3.44
N ALA A 49 -12.00 0.26 -4.12
CA ALA A 49 -10.80 0.07 -4.94
C ALA A 49 -11.21 0.03 -6.40
N ASN A 50 -10.44 0.73 -7.22
CA ASN A 50 -10.59 0.75 -8.65
C ASN A 50 -9.23 0.46 -9.30
N PRO A 51 -8.87 -0.83 -9.46
CA PRO A 51 -7.55 -1.22 -9.95
C PRO A 51 -7.19 -0.67 -11.33
N SER A 52 -8.18 -0.39 -12.18
CA SER A 52 -7.94 0.14 -13.52
C SER A 52 -7.58 1.63 -13.52
N GLY A 53 -7.91 2.36 -12.44
CA GLY A 53 -7.78 3.82 -12.36
C GLY A 53 -8.70 4.61 -13.30
N GLN A 54 -9.46 3.92 -14.16
CA GLN A 54 -10.39 4.51 -15.12
C GLN A 54 -11.65 5.03 -14.42
N SER A 55 -12.39 5.91 -15.07
CA SER A 55 -13.64 6.42 -14.51
C SER A 55 -14.72 5.34 -14.49
N ASN A 56 -15.34 5.09 -13.33
CA ASN A 56 -16.48 4.17 -13.20
C ASN A 56 -17.70 4.91 -12.63
N PRO A 57 -18.89 4.76 -13.24
CA PRO A 57 -20.13 5.32 -12.67
C PRO A 57 -20.53 4.54 -11.42
N VAL A 58 -20.45 5.19 -10.26
CA VAL A 58 -20.85 4.63 -8.97
C VAL A 58 -22.23 5.15 -8.60
N THR A 59 -23.14 4.23 -8.29
CA THR A 59 -24.50 4.48 -7.83
C THR A 59 -24.64 3.94 -6.41
N ILE A 60 -25.01 4.82 -5.48
CA ILE A 60 -25.24 4.50 -4.07
C ILE A 60 -26.70 4.85 -3.72
N HIS A 61 -27.38 3.90 -3.08
CA HIS A 61 -28.69 4.10 -2.48
C HIS A 61 -28.58 4.10 -0.95
N ALA A 62 -29.24 5.06 -0.30
CA ALA A 62 -29.34 5.11 1.16
C ALA A 62 -30.71 5.69 1.58
N ARG A 63 -31.20 5.28 2.73
CA ARG A 63 -32.49 5.73 3.29
C ARG A 63 -32.32 6.37 4.66
N ARG A 64 -33.28 7.20 5.07
CA ARG A 64 -33.33 7.70 6.45
C ARG A 64 -33.39 6.54 7.44
N THR A 65 -32.77 6.73 8.61
CA THR A 65 -32.77 5.76 9.70
C THR A 65 -32.65 6.48 11.05
N THR A 66 -33.25 5.87 12.07
CA THR A 66 -33.01 6.21 13.48
C THR A 66 -31.99 5.29 14.13
N ALA A 67 -31.48 4.28 13.40
CA ALA A 67 -30.45 3.39 13.89
C ALA A 67 -29.17 4.17 14.20
N ALA A 68 -28.59 3.92 15.37
CA ALA A 68 -27.27 4.40 15.72
C ALA A 68 -26.22 3.38 15.27
N PHE A 69 -25.21 3.85 14.54
CA PHE A 69 -24.07 3.03 14.16
C PHE A 69 -22.92 3.31 15.14
N PRO A 70 -22.48 2.33 15.94
CA PRO A 70 -21.33 2.51 16.80
C PRO A 70 -20.05 2.68 15.94
N PRO A 71 -19.13 3.60 16.31
CA PRO A 71 -17.85 3.75 15.62
C PRO A 71 -17.08 2.44 15.53
N ARG A 72 -16.40 2.21 14.41
CA ARG A 72 -15.56 1.03 14.18
C ARG A 72 -14.15 1.46 13.79
N SER A 73 -13.15 0.71 14.25
CA SER A 73 -11.74 0.93 13.96
C SER A 73 -11.17 -0.17 13.05
N ASP A 74 -11.99 -0.70 12.15
CA ASP A 74 -11.51 -1.66 11.15
C ASP A 74 -10.41 -1.00 10.30
N PRO A 75 -9.30 -1.71 9.98
CA PRO A 75 -8.31 -1.22 9.05
C PRO A 75 -8.97 -0.87 7.71
N ASP A 76 -8.76 0.36 7.25
CA ASP A 76 -9.25 0.79 5.95
C ASP A 76 -8.31 0.29 4.86
N MET A 77 -8.60 -0.92 4.35
CA MET A 77 -7.79 -1.60 3.33
C MET A 77 -7.76 -0.82 2.01
N PHE A 78 -8.72 0.09 1.83
CA PHE A 78 -8.86 0.95 0.66
C PHE A 78 -8.15 2.29 0.84
N PHE A 79 -7.47 2.55 1.96
CA PHE A 79 -6.51 3.66 2.11
C PHE A 79 -5.04 3.20 2.13
N ASP A 80 -4.77 1.90 1.98
CA ASP A 80 -3.39 1.34 1.97
C ASP A 80 -2.59 1.75 0.72
N ASP A 81 -2.09 2.97 0.64
CA ASP A 81 -1.30 3.48 -0.48
C ASP A 81 0.14 2.96 -0.56
N VAL A 82 0.52 2.02 0.31
CA VAL A 82 1.88 1.48 0.40
C VAL A 82 2.35 0.95 -0.95
N LYS A 83 3.53 1.42 -1.35
CA LYS A 83 4.28 0.93 -2.51
C LYS A 83 5.67 0.52 -2.05
N THR A 84 6.06 -0.70 -2.35
CA THR A 84 7.42 -1.20 -2.07
C THR A 84 8.16 -1.49 -3.36
N LEU A 85 9.37 -0.94 -3.50
CA LEU A 85 10.33 -1.26 -4.56
C LEU A 85 11.47 -2.08 -3.96
N TYR A 86 11.73 -3.22 -4.57
CA TYR A 86 12.93 -4.04 -4.38
C TYR A 86 13.84 -3.84 -5.59
N ASP A 87 14.89 -3.05 -5.43
CA ASP A 87 15.90 -2.77 -6.46
C ASP A 87 17.08 -3.71 -6.27
N LEU A 88 17.18 -4.71 -7.16
CA LEU A 88 18.18 -5.77 -7.09
C LEU A 88 19.52 -5.28 -7.68
N ASP A 89 20.59 -5.40 -6.90
CA ASP A 89 21.96 -5.19 -7.39
C ASP A 89 22.49 -6.43 -8.14
N ALA A 90 23.73 -6.38 -8.63
CA ALA A 90 24.40 -7.56 -9.20
C ALA A 90 24.19 -8.80 -8.31
N PRO A 91 23.74 -9.95 -8.84
CA PRO A 91 23.33 -11.09 -8.02
C PRO A 91 24.41 -11.64 -7.11
N GLU A 92 25.67 -11.50 -7.48
CA GLU A 92 26.84 -11.90 -6.71
C GLU A 92 26.94 -11.15 -5.38
N SER A 93 26.33 -9.97 -5.28
CA SER A 93 26.28 -9.18 -4.05
C SER A 93 25.22 -9.67 -3.07
N GLY A 94 24.17 -10.36 -3.54
CA GLY A 94 22.98 -10.67 -2.76
C GLY A 94 22.24 -9.44 -2.19
N ARG A 95 22.59 -8.22 -2.64
CA ARG A 95 22.06 -6.97 -2.10
C ARG A 95 20.75 -6.59 -2.79
N VAL A 96 19.79 -6.17 -1.96
CA VAL A 96 18.52 -5.60 -2.42
C VAL A 96 18.33 -4.26 -1.72
N ARG A 97 18.32 -3.17 -2.51
CA ARG A 97 17.88 -1.87 -2.01
C ARG A 97 16.35 -1.90 -1.93
N MET A 98 15.82 -1.45 -0.79
CA MET A 98 14.39 -1.38 -0.57
C MET A 98 13.99 0.09 -0.41
N GLU A 99 12.92 0.48 -1.10
CA GLU A 99 12.22 1.74 -0.90
C GLU A 99 10.73 1.44 -0.65
N GLN A 100 10.17 1.96 0.43
CA GLN A 100 8.73 1.91 0.69
C GLN A 100 8.19 3.32 0.87
N ILE A 101 7.13 3.65 0.15
CA ILE A 101 6.42 4.94 0.26
C ILE A 101 4.98 4.68 0.67
N TYR A 102 4.48 5.45 1.64
CA TYR A 102 3.10 5.38 2.12
C TYR A 102 2.67 6.65 2.86
N SER A 103 1.37 6.80 3.05
CA SER A 103 0.75 7.83 3.90
C SER A 103 0.47 7.28 5.29
N ASP A 104 1.06 7.88 6.33
CA ASP A 104 0.63 7.63 7.71
C ASP A 104 -0.47 8.62 8.09
N TYR A 105 -1.61 8.11 8.56
CA TYR A 105 -2.77 8.90 9.00
C TYR A 105 -3.04 8.74 10.50
N ARG A 106 -2.18 8.02 11.22
CA ARG A 106 -2.35 7.80 12.66
C ARG A 106 -2.02 9.07 13.41
N LYS A 107 -2.98 9.54 14.22
CA LYS A 107 -2.83 10.75 15.04
C LYS A 107 -1.64 10.65 15.98
N GLY A 108 -0.93 11.75 16.14
CA GLY A 108 0.21 11.89 17.03
C GLY A 108 1.39 12.61 16.40
N SER A 109 2.45 12.76 17.19
CA SER A 109 3.72 13.36 16.78
C SER A 109 4.78 12.34 16.38
N THR A 110 4.41 11.06 16.34
CA THR A 110 5.31 9.95 16.02
C THR A 110 4.60 8.95 15.10
N ALA A 111 5.24 8.63 13.98
CA ALA A 111 4.78 7.60 13.05
C ALA A 111 5.42 6.25 13.38
N LYS A 112 4.61 5.19 13.43
CA LYS A 112 5.10 3.81 13.63
C LYS A 112 5.56 3.22 12.29
N LEU A 113 6.78 2.71 12.24
CA LEU A 113 7.39 2.19 11.01
C LEU A 113 7.16 0.67 10.91
N ASP A 114 5.93 0.27 10.56
CA ASP A 114 5.52 -1.15 10.55
C ASP A 114 6.38 -2.03 9.62
N ALA A 115 6.93 -1.45 8.55
CA ALA A 115 7.91 -2.08 7.67
C ALA A 115 9.07 -2.75 8.43
N LEU A 116 9.58 -2.06 9.46
CA LEU A 116 10.77 -2.46 10.19
C LEU A 116 10.51 -3.62 11.16
N ALA A 117 9.25 -4.00 11.38
CA ALA A 117 8.89 -5.18 12.18
C ALA A 117 9.08 -6.50 11.40
N TYR A 118 9.12 -6.46 10.06
CA TYR A 118 9.24 -7.66 9.22
C TYR A 118 10.28 -7.54 8.10
N MET A 119 10.89 -6.37 7.91
CA MET A 119 11.99 -6.16 6.98
C MET A 119 13.30 -5.95 7.76
N PRO A 120 14.27 -6.87 7.67
CA PRO A 120 15.57 -6.73 8.29
C PRO A 120 16.45 -5.77 7.49
N LEU A 121 16.13 -4.48 7.57
CA LEU A 121 16.85 -3.42 6.86
C LEU A 121 18.08 -2.95 7.63
N ARG A 122 19.17 -2.77 6.88
CA ARG A 122 20.35 -2.02 7.29
C ARG A 122 20.33 -0.62 6.68
N ASP A 123 21.06 0.30 7.30
CA ASP A 123 21.23 1.68 6.82
C ASP A 123 19.90 2.41 6.60
N VAL A 124 18.96 2.21 7.54
CA VAL A 124 17.60 2.73 7.44
C VAL A 124 17.62 4.25 7.42
N LYS A 125 16.92 4.82 6.44
CA LYS A 125 16.60 6.25 6.37
C LYS A 125 15.10 6.42 6.22
N VAL A 126 14.56 7.41 6.92
CA VAL A 126 13.16 7.81 6.82
C VAL A 126 13.11 9.27 6.42
N ILE A 127 12.34 9.59 5.40
CA ILE A 127 12.14 10.96 4.90
C ILE A 127 10.64 11.23 4.92
N ASP A 128 10.26 12.38 5.45
CA ASP A 128 8.96 12.97 5.20
C ASP A 128 9.00 13.67 3.84
N LEU A 129 8.22 13.15 2.89
CA LEU A 129 8.14 13.64 1.52
C LEU A 129 7.39 14.96 1.41
N ASP A 130 6.56 15.33 2.40
CA ASP A 130 5.87 16.63 2.42
C ASP A 130 6.83 17.76 2.78
N THR A 131 7.77 17.49 3.68
CA THR A 131 8.78 18.47 4.11
C THR A 131 10.14 18.29 3.44
N GLY A 132 10.39 17.14 2.80
CA GLY A 132 11.68 16.74 2.23
C GLY A 132 12.76 16.42 3.27
N ARG A 133 12.43 16.41 4.57
CA ARG A 133 13.41 16.26 5.66
C ARG A 133 13.56 14.81 6.11
N ALA A 134 14.78 14.46 6.49
CA ALA A 134 15.06 13.20 7.15
C ALA A 134 14.51 13.21 8.58
N LEU A 135 13.80 12.14 8.96
CA LEU A 135 13.24 11.97 10.29
C LEU A 135 14.14 11.09 11.16
N PRO A 136 14.41 11.47 12.43
CA PRO A 136 15.08 10.60 13.38
C PRO A 136 14.26 9.34 13.66
N VAL A 137 14.90 8.18 13.56
CA VAL A 137 14.28 6.88 13.87
C VAL A 137 14.67 6.45 15.28
N SER A 138 13.67 6.20 16.13
CA SER A 138 13.85 5.50 17.41
C SER A 138 13.45 4.04 17.27
N LYS A 139 14.13 3.17 18.03
CA LYS A 139 13.79 1.74 18.15
C LYS A 139 13.59 1.40 19.62
N GLU A 140 12.45 0.78 19.93
CA GLU A 140 12.13 0.22 21.23
C GLU A 140 11.73 -1.25 21.03
N GLY A 141 12.66 -2.16 21.30
CA GLY A 141 12.49 -3.59 20.97
C GLY A 141 12.27 -3.81 19.47
N ASN A 142 11.17 -4.47 19.11
CA ASN A 142 10.76 -4.71 17.71
C ASN A 142 9.95 -3.56 17.11
N ALA A 143 9.61 -2.53 17.89
CA ALA A 143 8.92 -1.36 17.40
C ALA A 143 9.95 -0.32 16.93
N ALA A 144 9.72 0.24 15.75
CA ALA A 144 10.48 1.37 15.26
C ALA A 144 9.52 2.52 14.96
N ALA A 145 9.96 3.74 15.23
CA ALA A 145 9.13 4.92 15.09
C ALA A 145 9.96 6.10 14.57
N ALA A 146 9.31 7.03 13.89
CA ALA A 146 9.91 8.28 13.43
C ALA A 146 9.17 9.46 14.06
N LYS A 147 9.91 10.41 14.64
CA LYS A 147 9.31 11.65 15.14
C LYS A 147 8.92 12.52 13.96
N LEU A 148 7.64 12.88 13.87
CA LEU A 148 7.12 13.78 12.85
C LEU A 148 7.43 15.22 13.23
N ASP A 149 7.78 16.03 12.24
CA ASP A 149 7.96 17.47 12.44
C ASP A 149 6.62 18.21 12.60
N VAL A 150 5.59 17.72 11.89
CA VAL A 150 4.21 18.19 11.98
C VAL A 150 3.36 17.05 12.52
N ALA A 151 2.74 17.26 13.69
CA ALA A 151 1.87 16.26 14.28
C ALA A 151 0.55 16.13 13.50
N ILE A 152 0.07 14.90 13.36
CA ILE A 152 -1.25 14.59 12.79
C ILE A 152 -2.28 14.74 13.90
N VAL A 153 -3.16 15.74 13.82
CA VAL A 153 -4.18 16.05 14.83
C VAL A 153 -5.61 15.92 14.31
N ASP A 154 -5.80 15.91 13.00
CA ASP A 154 -7.10 15.81 12.33
C ASP A 154 -7.15 14.63 11.35
N ASP A 155 -8.35 14.07 11.12
CA ASP A 155 -8.55 12.91 10.24
C ASP A 155 -8.29 13.21 8.75
N LYS A 156 -8.15 14.49 8.37
CA LYS A 156 -7.81 14.92 7.00
C LYS A 156 -6.30 15.12 6.80
N GLN A 157 -5.50 14.91 7.84
CA GLN A 157 -4.05 15.06 7.78
C GLN A 157 -3.38 13.70 7.61
N SER A 158 -2.26 13.70 6.90
CA SER A 158 -1.35 12.56 6.77
C SER A 158 0.09 13.07 6.69
N ALA A 159 1.04 12.17 6.96
CA ALA A 159 2.45 12.37 6.64
C ALA A 159 2.84 11.40 5.52
N HIS A 160 3.41 11.89 4.43
CA HIS A 160 3.92 11.05 3.35
C HIS A 160 5.34 10.57 3.67
N LEU A 161 5.49 9.30 4.00
CA LEU A 161 6.77 8.75 4.47
C LEU A 161 7.43 7.91 3.38
N LYS A 162 8.74 8.08 3.24
CA LYS A 162 9.62 7.20 2.48
C LYS A 162 10.62 6.52 3.42
N ILE A 163 10.60 5.20 3.45
CA ILE A 163 11.58 4.36 4.15
C ILE A 163 12.51 3.75 3.12
N THR A 164 13.82 3.93 3.29
CA THR A 164 14.84 3.25 2.47
C THR A 164 15.78 2.44 3.33
N GLY A 165 16.32 1.35 2.79
CA GLY A 165 17.38 0.58 3.43
C GLY A 165 17.91 -0.53 2.52
N THR A 166 18.88 -1.29 3.01
CA THR A 166 19.37 -2.48 2.32
C THR A 166 18.85 -3.72 3.04
N LEU A 167 18.17 -4.61 2.30
CA LEU A 167 17.79 -5.94 2.78
C LEU A 167 19.00 -6.87 2.69
N ALA A 168 19.20 -7.65 3.75
CA ALA A 168 20.26 -8.64 3.84
C ALA A 168 19.75 -9.90 4.56
N ASP A 169 18.77 -10.57 3.95
CA ASP A 169 18.12 -11.77 4.51
C ASP A 169 18.18 -13.01 3.61
N GLY A 170 19.06 -12.99 2.60
CA GLY A 170 19.26 -14.13 1.71
C GLY A 170 18.11 -14.40 0.74
N SER A 171 17.13 -13.49 0.64
CA SER A 171 16.02 -13.59 -0.33
C SER A 171 16.44 -13.41 -1.80
N TYR A 172 17.71 -13.12 -2.07
CA TYR A 172 18.22 -12.84 -3.41
C TYR A 172 19.57 -13.51 -3.63
N SER A 173 19.69 -14.26 -4.73
CA SER A 173 20.91 -14.99 -5.10
C SER A 173 20.93 -15.31 -6.61
N ALA A 174 22.03 -15.87 -7.11
CA ALA A 174 22.09 -16.46 -8.46
C ALA A 174 22.69 -17.87 -8.49
N PRO A 175 22.01 -18.88 -7.91
CA PRO A 175 22.47 -20.25 -7.97
C PRO A 175 22.57 -20.73 -9.43
N ASN A 176 23.69 -21.36 -9.78
CA ASN A 176 23.92 -21.98 -11.10
C ASN A 176 23.70 -21.01 -12.29
N GLY A 177 23.99 -19.72 -12.09
CA GLY A 177 23.83 -18.69 -13.14
C GLY A 177 22.37 -18.31 -13.44
N GLU A 178 21.41 -18.75 -12.63
CA GLU A 178 20.02 -18.29 -12.67
C GLU A 178 19.75 -17.39 -11.46
N LEU A 179 19.30 -16.18 -11.72
CA LEU A 179 18.90 -15.23 -10.68
C LEU A 179 17.62 -15.72 -10.02
N ALA A 180 17.60 -15.75 -8.70
CA ALA A 180 16.44 -16.10 -7.88
C ALA A 180 16.17 -15.00 -6.84
N PHE A 181 14.95 -14.46 -6.85
CA PHE A 181 14.40 -13.64 -5.78
C PHE A 181 13.25 -14.39 -5.13
N GLU A 182 13.36 -14.72 -3.85
CA GLU A 182 12.38 -15.47 -3.07
C GLU A 182 12.07 -14.76 -1.77
N ARG A 183 10.86 -14.20 -1.66
CA ARG A 183 10.46 -13.43 -0.48
C ARG A 183 8.98 -13.54 -0.19
N THR A 184 8.62 -13.58 1.09
CA THR A 184 7.28 -13.17 1.53
C THR A 184 7.20 -11.64 1.51
N VAL A 185 6.39 -11.10 0.59
CA VAL A 185 6.13 -9.67 0.48
C VAL A 185 4.82 -9.30 1.20
N ARG A 186 4.66 -8.02 1.54
CA ARG A 186 3.46 -7.48 2.21
C ARG A 186 2.92 -6.28 1.48
N GLY A 187 1.67 -5.92 1.78
CA GLY A 187 1.00 -4.76 1.21
C GLY A 187 0.49 -5.01 -0.22
N LEU A 188 -0.26 -4.03 -0.73
CA LEU A 188 -0.91 -4.18 -2.03
C LEU A 188 0.07 -4.19 -3.20
N ARG A 189 1.06 -3.29 -3.21
CA ARG A 189 1.91 -3.04 -4.38
C ARG A 189 3.38 -3.29 -4.10
N ASN A 190 3.93 -4.21 -4.89
CA ASN A 190 5.34 -4.55 -4.83
C ASN A 190 5.93 -4.53 -6.24
N THR A 191 7.08 -3.90 -6.42
CA THR A 191 7.83 -3.93 -7.68
C THR A 191 9.21 -4.51 -7.42
N VAL A 192 9.62 -5.49 -8.21
CA VAL A 192 10.98 -6.04 -8.18
C VAL A 192 11.68 -5.63 -9.47
N LEU A 193 12.71 -4.81 -9.35
CA LEU A 193 13.52 -4.33 -10.48
C LEU A 193 14.80 -5.16 -10.57
N LEU A 194 14.94 -5.93 -11.66
CA LEU A 194 16.09 -6.82 -11.87
C LEU A 194 17.34 -6.02 -12.24
N PRO A 195 18.55 -6.56 -12.07
CA PRO A 195 19.77 -5.90 -12.52
C PRO A 195 19.78 -5.76 -14.05
N ALA A 196 20.60 -4.83 -14.56
CA ALA A 196 20.77 -4.70 -16.00
C ALA A 196 21.32 -6.01 -16.62
N GLY A 197 20.88 -6.33 -17.84
CA GLY A 197 21.30 -7.54 -18.55
C GLY A 197 20.65 -8.84 -18.06
N TRP A 198 19.56 -8.77 -17.30
CA TRP A 198 18.76 -9.94 -16.90
C TRP A 198 17.32 -9.84 -17.42
N ASP A 199 16.79 -10.97 -17.87
CA ASP A 199 15.40 -11.12 -18.32
C ASP A 199 14.65 -12.12 -17.44
N VAL A 200 13.40 -11.77 -17.10
CA VAL A 200 12.52 -12.61 -16.27
C VAL A 200 12.21 -13.92 -17.00
N SER A 201 12.49 -15.05 -16.36
CA SER A 201 12.20 -16.39 -16.88
C SER A 201 11.02 -17.07 -16.19
N ALA A 202 10.69 -16.70 -14.95
CA ALA A 202 9.49 -17.16 -14.26
C ALA A 202 9.06 -16.19 -13.14
N VAL A 203 7.76 -16.15 -12.87
CA VAL A 203 7.16 -15.44 -11.72
C VAL A 203 6.08 -16.35 -11.12
N SER A 204 6.13 -16.60 -9.81
CA SER A 204 5.18 -17.49 -9.13
C SER A 204 3.81 -16.85 -8.84
N GLN A 205 3.65 -15.55 -9.12
CA GLN A 205 2.47 -14.75 -8.83
C GLN A 205 2.05 -13.98 -10.08
N SER A 206 0.76 -13.68 -10.21
CA SER A 206 0.28 -12.83 -11.29
C SER A 206 0.88 -11.43 -11.16
N GLY A 207 1.47 -10.94 -12.25
CA GLY A 207 2.14 -9.65 -12.26
C GLY A 207 2.35 -9.12 -13.67
N THR A 208 2.65 -7.84 -13.77
CA THR A 208 3.07 -7.21 -15.03
C THR A 208 4.58 -7.28 -15.14
N ILE A 209 5.07 -7.83 -16.25
CA ILE A 209 6.50 -7.79 -16.59
C ILE A 209 6.71 -6.67 -17.59
N GLY A 210 7.71 -5.83 -17.36
CA GLY A 210 8.03 -4.71 -18.23
C GLY A 210 9.49 -4.32 -18.16
N THR A 211 9.83 -3.20 -18.80
CA THR A 211 11.18 -2.63 -18.75
C THR A 211 11.13 -1.18 -18.28
N TYR A 212 12.10 -0.79 -17.45
CA TYR A 212 12.29 0.57 -16.96
C TYR A 212 13.79 0.86 -16.92
N GLY A 213 14.23 1.93 -17.60
CA GLY A 213 15.66 2.26 -17.67
C GLY A 213 16.53 1.13 -18.22
N GLY A 214 16.02 0.34 -19.18
CA GLY A 214 16.72 -0.81 -19.76
C GLY A 214 16.77 -2.08 -18.89
N ARG A 215 16.24 -2.02 -17.67
CA ARG A 215 16.17 -3.14 -16.71
C ARG A 215 14.78 -3.76 -16.73
N ALA A 216 14.70 -5.08 -16.65
CA ALA A 216 13.42 -5.77 -16.51
C ALA A 216 12.83 -5.54 -15.10
N PHE A 217 11.51 -5.47 -14.98
CA PHE A 217 10.82 -5.45 -13.69
C PHE A 217 9.63 -6.38 -13.66
N VAL A 218 9.24 -6.77 -12.44
CA VAL A 218 7.98 -7.45 -12.15
C VAL A 218 7.18 -6.59 -11.18
N ALA A 219 6.01 -6.13 -11.61
CA ALA A 219 5.06 -5.38 -10.77
C ALA A 219 3.92 -6.32 -10.32
N LEU A 220 3.72 -6.39 -9.01
CA LEU A 220 2.81 -7.31 -8.34
C LEU A 220 1.71 -6.51 -7.63
N ILE A 221 0.47 -6.95 -7.81
CA ILE A 221 -0.69 -6.41 -7.11
C ILE A 221 -1.35 -7.54 -6.32
N ASN A 222 -1.39 -7.39 -5.00
CA ASN A 222 -2.02 -8.35 -4.10
C ASN A 222 -3.54 -8.16 -4.07
N LEU A 223 -4.23 -8.77 -5.03
CA LEU A 223 -5.70 -8.67 -5.14
C LEU A 223 -6.44 -9.59 -4.16
N ASN A 224 -5.74 -10.52 -3.50
CA ASN A 224 -6.35 -11.57 -2.69
C ASN A 224 -6.68 -11.13 -1.25
N ALA A 225 -6.45 -9.85 -0.90
CA ALA A 225 -6.59 -9.33 0.46
C ALA A 225 -5.78 -10.11 1.54
N GLU A 226 -4.75 -10.87 1.13
CA GLU A 226 -3.83 -11.50 2.07
C GLU A 226 -2.89 -10.45 2.66
N ASN A 227 -2.61 -10.50 3.97
CA ASN A 227 -1.65 -9.57 4.58
C ASN A 227 -0.21 -9.77 4.06
N SER A 228 0.09 -10.95 3.53
CA SER A 228 1.42 -11.31 3.01
C SER A 228 1.34 -12.54 2.10
N TYR A 229 2.17 -12.61 1.07
CA TYR A 229 2.22 -13.75 0.13
C TYR A 229 3.66 -14.03 -0.33
N LYS A 230 3.96 -15.29 -0.66
CA LYS A 230 5.30 -15.70 -1.13
C LYS A 230 5.44 -15.45 -2.62
N VAL A 231 6.50 -14.75 -3.00
CA VAL A 231 6.90 -14.47 -4.38
C VAL A 231 8.21 -15.18 -4.67
N THR A 232 8.27 -15.86 -5.81
CA THR A 232 9.49 -16.36 -6.43
C THR A 232 9.58 -15.77 -7.83
N ILE A 233 10.70 -15.10 -8.12
CA ILE A 233 11.05 -14.61 -9.46
C ILE A 233 12.35 -15.29 -9.86
N ARG A 234 12.37 -15.83 -11.08
CA ARG A 234 13.56 -16.38 -11.73
C ARG A 234 13.94 -15.53 -12.93
N ALA A 235 15.23 -15.42 -13.21
CA ALA A 235 15.73 -14.70 -14.38
C ALA A 235 17.03 -15.29 -14.94
N ARG A 236 17.26 -15.01 -16.22
CA ARG A 236 18.45 -15.45 -16.97
C ARG A 236 19.19 -14.23 -17.51
N LYS A 237 20.51 -14.36 -17.67
CA LYS A 237 21.29 -13.33 -18.36
C LYS A 237 20.78 -13.18 -19.79
N ARG A 238 20.62 -11.94 -20.22
CA ARG A 238 20.31 -11.59 -21.60
C ARG A 238 21.50 -11.97 -22.47
N SER A 239 21.24 -12.78 -23.50
CA SER A 239 22.20 -13.15 -24.54
C SER A 239 22.63 -11.95 -25.37
#